data_AF-A0A962T7Z1-F1
#
_entry.id   AF-A0A962T7Z1-F1
#
_cell.length_a   1.000
_cell.length_b   1.000
_cell.length_c   1.000
_cell.angle_alpha   90.00
_cell.angle_beta   90.00
_cell.angle_gamma   90.00
#
_symmetry.space_group_name_H-M   'P 1'
#
loop_
_entity.id
_entity.type
_entity.pdbx_description
1 polymer ?
#
loop_
_entity_poly.entity_id
_entity_poly.type
_entity_poly.pdbx_seq_one_letter_code
_entity_poly.pdbx_strand_id
1 'polypeptide(L)'
;MSPPITESTRTVSGRSSRFAAMQMDLGNMISMLLPPLPVLWFGGSMLIYALHRHHPNPLVGQYTQRAAYRFYGVMGAIIPIGTFFPGRGITPWLVAWGIGLAVIIPWSLWSIVRIRREHWPDLEVPRDPETLPET
;
A
#
# COMPACT_ATOMS: atom_id res chain seq x y z
N MET A 1 9.56 1.73 48.05
CA MET A 1 10.11 2.65 47.03
C MET A 1 10.22 1.84 45.75
N SER A 2 9.22 1.94 44.88
CA SER A 2 9.20 1.18 43.63
C SER A 2 10.25 1.76 42.67
N PRO A 3 11.03 0.93 41.95
CA PRO A 3 12.02 1.43 41.00
C PRO A 3 11.31 2.21 39.87
N PRO A 4 11.95 3.24 39.29
CA PRO A 4 11.37 3.99 38.18
C PRO A 4 11.15 3.04 36.98
N ILE A 5 9.91 2.93 36.52
CA ILE A 5 9.56 2.20 35.31
C ILE A 5 10.31 2.88 34.17
N THR A 6 11.36 2.26 33.65
CA THR A 6 12.06 2.77 32.48
C THR A 6 11.16 2.46 31.29
N GLU A 7 10.33 3.43 30.85
CA GLU A 7 9.54 3.32 29.62
C GLU A 7 10.48 2.91 28.48
N SER A 8 10.33 1.68 28.00
CA SER A 8 11.29 1.08 27.09
C SER A 8 11.00 1.49 25.65
N THR A 9 11.12 2.77 25.34
CA THR A 9 10.82 3.37 24.04
C THR A 9 11.37 2.56 22.86
N ARG A 10 10.51 2.14 21.92
CA ARG A 10 10.89 1.47 20.67
C ARG A 10 11.04 2.52 19.58
N THR A 11 12.23 2.66 19.02
CA THR A 11 12.47 3.52 17.86
C THR A 11 12.03 2.83 16.57
N VAL A 12 11.14 3.47 15.82
CA VAL A 12 10.72 3.07 14.47
C VAL A 12 11.41 4.00 13.48
N SER A 13 12.30 3.45 12.65
CA SER A 13 13.04 4.28 11.70
C SER A 13 12.14 4.86 10.61
N GLY A 14 12.38 6.11 10.25
CA GLY A 14 11.75 6.80 9.12
C GLY A 14 12.02 6.08 7.80
N ARG A 15 13.17 5.42 7.67
CA ARG A 15 13.51 4.59 6.50
C ARG A 15 12.57 3.37 6.35
N SER A 16 12.26 2.69 7.45
CA SER A 16 11.29 1.58 7.46
C SER A 16 9.88 2.07 7.09
N SER A 17 9.46 3.18 7.71
CA SER A 17 8.16 3.82 7.43
C SER A 17 8.03 4.21 5.96
N ARG A 18 9.07 4.80 5.38
CA ARG A 18 9.10 5.17 3.96
C ARG A 18 8.95 3.95 3.05
N PHE A 19 9.64 2.85 3.36
CA PHE A 19 9.52 1.62 2.58
C PHE A 19 8.11 1.04 2.67
N ALA A 20 7.52 0.99 3.86
CA ALA A 20 6.15 0.54 4.07
C ALA A 20 5.15 1.37 3.23
N ALA A 21 5.30 2.71 3.21
CA ALA A 21 4.45 3.59 2.39
C ALA A 21 4.57 3.32 0.88
N MET A 22 5.70 2.80 0.40
CA MET A 22 5.93 2.49 -1.02
C MET A 22 5.38 1.13 -1.45
N GLN A 23 5.14 0.18 -0.53
CA GLN A 23 4.78 -1.20 -0.88
C GLN A 23 3.49 -1.30 -1.70
N MET A 24 2.48 -0.47 -1.36
CA MET A 24 1.21 -0.47 -2.10
C MET A 24 1.39 0.03 -3.53
N ASP A 25 2.07 1.16 -3.73
CA ASP A 25 2.36 1.70 -5.06
C ASP A 25 3.21 0.74 -5.89
N LEU A 26 4.18 0.07 -5.26
CA LEU A 26 5.05 -0.91 -5.91
C LEU A 26 4.26 -2.16 -6.34
N GLY A 27 3.41 -2.69 -5.47
CA GLY A 27 2.58 -3.85 -5.81
C GLY A 27 1.52 -3.53 -6.86
N ASN A 28 0.95 -2.31 -6.86
CA ASN A 28 0.08 -1.84 -7.93
C ASN A 28 0.80 -1.83 -9.29
N MET A 29 2.05 -1.36 -9.34
CA MET A 29 2.87 -1.38 -10.55
C MET A 29 3.19 -2.81 -11.01
N ILE A 30 3.73 -3.64 -10.11
CA ILE A 30 4.15 -5.01 -10.43
C ILE A 30 2.94 -5.84 -10.90
N SER A 31 1.81 -5.69 -10.21
CA SER A 31 0.59 -6.40 -10.59
C SER A 31 0.08 -5.96 -11.95
N MET A 32 0.06 -4.65 -12.24
CA MET A 32 -0.37 -4.16 -13.55
C MET A 32 0.54 -4.62 -14.69
N LEU A 33 1.84 -4.79 -14.47
CA LEU A 33 2.77 -5.24 -15.51
C LEU A 33 2.60 -6.70 -15.94
N LEU A 34 1.99 -7.54 -15.10
CA LEU A 34 1.84 -8.97 -15.32
C LEU A 34 0.36 -9.34 -15.36
N PRO A 35 -0.27 -9.59 -16.52
CA PRO A 35 -1.73 -9.70 -16.68
C PRO A 35 -2.51 -10.59 -15.69
N PRO A 36 -2.01 -11.73 -15.17
CA PRO A 36 -2.74 -12.51 -14.17
C PRO A 36 -2.60 -11.98 -12.73
N LEU A 37 -1.59 -11.16 -12.44
CA LEU A 37 -1.31 -10.68 -11.08
C LEU A 37 -2.28 -9.62 -10.53
N PRO A 38 -2.98 -8.76 -11.29
CA PRO A 38 -3.92 -7.78 -10.74
C PRO A 38 -5.01 -8.41 -9.90
N VAL A 39 -5.49 -9.60 -10.27
CA VAL A 39 -6.53 -10.31 -9.53
C VAL A 39 -6.01 -10.81 -8.19
N LEU A 40 -4.82 -11.41 -8.17
CA LEU A 40 -4.17 -11.85 -6.93
C LEU A 40 -3.81 -10.66 -6.03
N TRP A 41 -3.28 -9.60 -6.63
CA TRP A 41 -2.95 -8.37 -5.93
C TRP A 41 -4.18 -7.63 -5.45
N PHE A 42 -5.34 -7.77 -6.08
CA PHE A 42 -6.58 -7.19 -5.59
C PHE A 42 -6.90 -7.69 -4.18
N GLY A 43 -6.81 -9.00 -3.94
CA GLY A 43 -6.91 -9.56 -2.58
C GLY A 43 -5.74 -9.17 -1.68
N GLY A 44 -4.50 -9.29 -2.18
CA GLY A 44 -3.29 -8.98 -1.41
C GLY A 44 -3.20 -7.52 -0.94
N SER A 45 -3.66 -6.57 -1.76
CA SER A 45 -3.67 -5.15 -1.44
C SER A 45 -4.56 -4.83 -0.24
N MET A 46 -5.67 -5.56 -0.04
CA MET A 46 -6.51 -5.40 1.15
C MET A 46 -5.79 -5.85 2.42
N LEU A 47 -5.03 -6.94 2.35
CA LEU A 47 -4.19 -7.40 3.46
C LEU A 47 -3.13 -6.36 3.80
N ILE A 48 -2.39 -5.87 2.79
CA ILE A 48 -1.37 -4.82 2.98
C ILE A 48 -1.99 -3.55 3.57
N TYR A 49 -3.18 -3.16 3.09
CA TYR A 49 -3.90 -2.02 3.64
C TYR A 49 -4.25 -2.22 5.12
N ALA A 50 -4.73 -3.40 5.51
CA ALA A 50 -5.04 -3.73 6.91
C ALA A 50 -3.78 -3.69 7.79
N LEU A 51 -2.66 -4.24 7.31
CA LEU A 51 -1.38 -4.23 8.01
C LEU A 51 -0.84 -2.80 8.21
N HIS A 52 -1.02 -1.92 7.22
CA HIS A 52 -0.54 -0.53 7.31
C HIS A 52 -1.49 0.42 8.02
N ARG A 53 -2.76 0.08 8.19
CA ARG A 53 -3.76 0.94 8.84
C ARG A 53 -3.39 1.29 10.28
N HIS A 54 -2.70 0.39 10.98
CA HIS A 54 -2.27 0.57 12.36
C HIS A 54 -0.77 0.93 12.49
N HIS A 55 -0.13 1.36 11.40
CA HIS A 55 1.27 1.74 11.45
C HIS A 55 1.47 2.98 12.36
N PRO A 56 2.50 3.02 13.22
CA PRO A 56 2.74 4.15 14.14
C PRO A 56 2.89 5.50 13.46
N ASN A 57 3.35 5.48 12.19
CA ASN A 57 3.45 6.67 11.36
C ASN A 57 2.17 6.87 10.52
N PRO A 58 1.39 7.95 10.75
CA PRO A 58 0.14 8.20 10.02
C PRO A 58 0.34 8.45 8.52
N LEU A 59 1.54 8.89 8.09
CA LEU A 59 1.85 9.08 6.67
C LEU A 59 1.79 7.77 5.89
N VAL A 60 2.21 6.66 6.50
CA VAL A 60 2.18 5.33 5.87
C VAL A 60 0.74 4.92 5.53
N GLY A 61 -0.18 5.13 6.47
CA GLY A 61 -1.61 4.89 6.26
C GLY A 61 -2.19 5.76 5.15
N GLN A 62 -1.91 7.07 5.14
CA GLN A 62 -2.43 7.98 4.13
C GLN A 62 -1.95 7.66 2.71
N TYR A 63 -0.65 7.35 2.55
CA TYR A 63 -0.10 6.95 1.25
C TYR A 63 -0.66 5.62 0.78
N THR A 64 -0.73 4.64 1.68
CA THR A 64 -1.33 3.33 1.38
C THR A 64 -2.80 3.48 0.96
N GLN A 65 -3.59 4.32 1.65
CA GLN A 65 -4.98 4.57 1.32
C GLN A 65 -5.15 5.24 -0.05
N ARG A 66 -4.34 6.26 -0.35
CA ARG A 66 -4.38 6.95 -1.65
C ARG A 66 -4.00 6.00 -2.78
N ALA A 67 -2.98 5.18 -2.60
CA ALA A 67 -2.56 4.19 -3.58
C ALA A 67 -3.64 3.11 -3.80
N ALA A 68 -4.25 2.61 -2.72
CA ALA A 68 -5.35 1.65 -2.77
C ALA A 68 -6.57 2.23 -3.49
N TYR A 69 -6.96 3.47 -3.17
CA TYR A 69 -8.14 4.10 -3.78
C TYR A 69 -8.01 4.25 -5.30
N ARG A 70 -6.82 4.60 -5.81
CA ARG A 70 -6.55 4.68 -7.25
C ARG A 70 -6.67 3.31 -7.92
N PHE A 71 -6.04 2.29 -7.33
CA PHE A 71 -6.08 0.92 -7.85
C PHE A 71 -7.51 0.38 -7.86
N TYR A 72 -8.26 0.53 -6.77
CA TYR A 72 -9.65 0.08 -6.71
C TYR A 72 -10.58 0.89 -7.61
N GLY A 73 -10.33 2.19 -7.80
CA GLY A 73 -11.09 3.00 -8.76
C GLY A 73 -10.92 2.49 -10.20
N VAL A 74 -9.69 2.21 -10.61
CA VAL A 74 -9.40 1.68 -11.96
C VAL A 74 -9.95 0.27 -12.12
N MET A 75 -9.66 -0.64 -11.19
CA MET A 75 -10.14 -2.03 -11.24
C MET A 75 -11.67 -2.10 -11.17
N GLY A 76 -12.26 -1.34 -10.25
CA GLY A 76 -13.70 -1.23 -10.07
C GLY A 76 -14.44 -0.60 -11.25
N ALA A 77 -13.75 0.17 -12.11
CA ALA A 77 -14.30 0.63 -13.37
C ALA A 77 -14.14 -0.41 -14.49
N ILE A 78 -12.94 -1.00 -14.63
CA ILE A 78 -12.65 -1.97 -15.71
C ILE A 78 -13.53 -3.21 -15.60
N ILE A 79 -13.73 -3.77 -14.40
CA ILE A 79 -14.46 -5.04 -14.24
C ILE A 79 -15.94 -4.95 -14.68
N PRO A 80 -16.74 -3.98 -14.21
CA PRO A 80 -18.12 -3.83 -14.67
C PRO A 80 -18.21 -3.47 -16.16
N ILE A 81 -17.36 -2.55 -16.65
CA ILE A 81 -17.33 -2.19 -18.07
C ILE A 81 -16.99 -3.40 -18.94
N GLY A 82 -16.07 -4.25 -18.48
CA GLY A 82 -15.67 -5.48 -19.14
C GLY A 82 -16.81 -6.49 -19.34
N THR A 83 -17.88 -6.39 -18.56
CA THR A 83 -19.09 -7.23 -18.72
C THR A 83 -19.83 -6.93 -20.03
N PHE A 84 -19.66 -5.73 -20.57
CA PHE A 84 -20.24 -5.29 -21.84
C PHE A 84 -19.30 -5.47 -23.03
N PHE A 85 -18.12 -6.09 -22.85
CA PHE A 85 -17.19 -6.30 -23.95
C PHE A 85 -17.75 -7.31 -24.96
N PRO A 86 -17.80 -6.94 -26.25
CA PRO A 86 -18.39 -7.81 -27.28
C PRO A 86 -17.49 -9.01 -27.57
N GLY A 87 -18.06 -10.21 -27.47
CA GLY A 87 -17.47 -11.46 -27.95
C GLY A 87 -16.33 -12.05 -27.10
N ARG A 88 -15.90 -13.27 -27.44
CA ARG A 88 -14.77 -14.01 -26.81
C ARG A 88 -13.39 -13.42 -27.18
N GLY A 89 -13.33 -12.14 -27.58
CA GLY A 89 -12.10 -11.49 -28.04
C GLY A 89 -11.26 -10.95 -26.88
N ILE A 90 -9.95 -11.17 -26.92
CA ILE A 90 -9.00 -10.65 -25.92
C ILE A 90 -8.67 -9.17 -26.11
N THR A 91 -8.91 -8.62 -27.31
CA THR A 91 -8.58 -7.22 -27.67
C THR A 91 -9.18 -6.17 -26.72
N PRO A 92 -10.49 -6.14 -26.42
CA PRO A 92 -11.04 -5.13 -25.50
C PRO A 92 -10.46 -5.25 -24.08
N TRP A 93 -10.13 -6.47 -23.64
CA TRP A 93 -9.42 -6.69 -22.38
C TRP A 93 -8.00 -6.13 -22.39
N LEU A 94 -7.26 -6.29 -23.48
CA LEU A 94 -5.92 -5.70 -23.64
C LEU A 94 -5.97 -4.18 -23.69
N VAL A 95 -6.99 -3.59 -24.33
CA VAL A 95 -7.19 -2.14 -24.35
C VAL A 95 -7.49 -1.63 -22.94
N ALA A 96 -8.41 -2.26 -22.22
CA ALA A 96 -8.73 -1.90 -20.83
C ALA A 96 -7.51 -2.03 -19.91
N TRP A 97 -6.73 -3.10 -20.08
CA TRP A 97 -5.47 -3.28 -19.36
C TRP A 97 -4.44 -2.20 -19.71
N GLY A 98 -4.31 -1.84 -20.99
CA GLY A 98 -3.45 -0.74 -21.45
C GLY A 98 -3.85 0.61 -20.84
N ILE A 99 -5.14 0.89 -20.71
CA ILE A 99 -5.66 2.08 -20.01
C ILE A 99 -5.29 2.01 -18.52
N GLY A 100 -5.47 0.84 -17.89
CA GLY A 100 -5.08 0.61 -16.49
C GLY A 100 -3.59 0.88 -16.26
N LEU A 101 -2.72 0.37 -17.13
CA LEU A 101 -1.27 0.66 -17.12
C LEU A 101 -0.98 2.15 -17.25
N ALA A 102 -1.61 2.82 -18.22
CA ALA A 102 -1.40 4.24 -18.50
C ALA A 102 -1.85 5.15 -17.34
N VAL A 103 -2.80 4.71 -16.52
CA VAL A 103 -3.26 5.47 -15.34
C VAL A 103 -2.46 5.10 -14.09
N ILE A 104 -2.35 3.81 -13.78
CA ILE A 104 -1.75 3.34 -12.52
C ILE A 104 -0.25 3.56 -12.49
N ILE A 105 0.49 3.26 -13.57
CA ILE A 105 1.95 3.34 -13.55
C ILE A 105 2.43 4.78 -13.31
N PRO A 106 2.00 5.80 -14.08
CA PRO A 106 2.46 7.17 -13.87
C PRO A 106 2.09 7.69 -12.48
N TRP A 107 0.90 7.34 -11.98
CA TRP A 107 0.44 7.80 -10.68
C TRP A 107 1.22 7.15 -9.53
N SER A 108 1.45 5.84 -9.59
CA SER A 108 2.30 5.12 -8.63
C SER A 108 3.73 5.67 -8.65
N LEU A 109 4.29 5.96 -9.83
CA LEU A 109 5.63 6.51 -9.95
C LEU A 109 5.73 7.91 -9.32
N TRP A 110 4.73 8.77 -9.58
CA TRP A 110 4.65 10.10 -8.97
C TRP A 110 4.50 10.02 -7.44
N SER A 111 3.66 9.10 -6.95
CA SER A 111 3.47 8.81 -5.53
C SER A 111 4.78 8.39 -4.86
N ILE A 112 5.53 7.47 -5.48
CA ILE A 112 6.84 7.02 -5.00
C ILE A 112 7.84 8.18 -5.00
N VAL A 113 7.93 8.97 -6.07
CA VAL A 113 8.83 10.14 -6.11
C VAL A 113 8.50 11.13 -5.00
N ARG A 114 7.22 11.36 -4.73
CA ARG A 114 6.76 12.23 -3.64
C ARG A 114 7.12 11.67 -2.27
N ILE A 115 6.82 10.39 -1.99
CA ILE A 115 7.22 9.69 -0.77
C ILE A 115 8.74 9.79 -0.57
N ARG A 116 9.51 9.69 -1.65
CA ARG A 116 10.97 9.76 -1.60
C ARG A 116 11.52 11.17 -1.27
N ARG A 117 10.77 12.23 -1.54
CA ARG A 117 11.16 13.62 -1.31
C ARG A 117 10.67 14.17 0.04
N GLU A 118 9.63 13.57 0.63
CA GLU A 118 9.14 13.97 1.94
C GLU A 118 10.09 13.58 3.07
N HIS A 119 10.06 14.35 4.16
CA HIS A 119 10.88 14.08 5.34
C HIS A 119 10.22 13.00 6.20
N TRP A 120 10.98 11.96 6.52
CA TRP A 120 10.53 10.83 7.34
C TRP A 120 11.28 10.84 8.67
N PRO A 121 10.73 11.46 9.73
CA PRO A 121 11.37 11.46 11.03
C PRO A 121 11.34 10.05 11.64
N ASP A 122 12.37 9.74 12.43
CA ASP A 122 12.35 8.56 13.29
C ASP A 122 11.32 8.80 14.41
N LEU A 123 10.53 7.77 14.71
CA LEU A 123 9.44 7.84 15.68
C LEU A 123 9.80 7.02 16.92
N GLU A 124 9.70 7.63 18.08
CA GLU A 124 9.82 6.97 19.37
C GLU A 124 8.43 6.53 19.82
N VAL A 125 8.19 5.21 19.82
CA VAL A 125 6.90 4.62 20.21
C VAL A 125 7.04 4.07 21.64
N PRO A 126 6.19 4.50 22.60
CA PRO A 126 6.17 3.90 23.93
C PRO A 126 5.95 2.39 23.82
N ARG A 127 6.76 1.60 24.53
CA ARG A 127 6.62 0.14 24.57
C ARG A 127 5.64 -0.21 25.68
N ASP A 128 4.50 -0.79 25.31
CA ASP A 128 3.50 -1.21 26.29
C ASP A 128 4.09 -2.25 27.27
N PRO A 129 3.93 -2.05 28.59
CA PRO A 129 4.48 -2.94 29.62
C PRO A 129 3.80 -4.32 29.68
N GLU A 130 2.72 -4.55 28.94
CA GLU A 130 1.88 -5.76 29.00
C GLU A 130 2.47 -6.99 28.25
N THR A 131 3.67 -6.86 27.66
CA THR A 131 4.35 -7.94 26.92
C THR A 131 5.48 -8.63 27.70
N LEU A 132 5.54 -8.45 29.02
CA LEU A 132 6.45 -9.22 29.86
C LEU A 132 6.01 -10.69 29.87
N PRO A 133 6.84 -11.67 29.48
CA PRO A 133 6.55 -13.06 29.75
C PRO A 133 6.43 -13.23 31.28
N GLU A 134 5.32 -13.77 31.76
CA GLU A 134 5.22 -14.24 33.14
C GLU A 134 6.32 -15.28 33.35
N THR A 135 7.38 -14.88 34.04
CA THR A 135 8.47 -15.76 34.50
C THR A 135 8.05 -16.53 35.73
#